data_AF-A0A9X2HK90-F1
#
_entry.id   AF-A0A9X2HK90-F1
#
_cell.length_a   1.000
_cell.length_b   1.000
_cell.length_c   1.000
_cell.angle_alpha   90.00
_cell.angle_beta   90.00
_cell.angle_gamma   90.00
#
_symmetry.space_group_name_H-M   'P 1'
#
loop_
_entity.id
_entity.type
_entity.pdbx_description
1 polymer ?
#
loop_
_entity_poly.entity_id
_entity_poly.type
_entity_poly.pdbx_seq_one_letter_code
_entity_poly.pdbx_strand_id
1 'polypeptide(L)' 'MSSFSKGQKVMPTRELGGFFRDPVPKGATGVVVESPFLSQAQVHFQWSGVFFGGEATVTVDDDEIAPC' A
#
# COMPACT_ATOMS: atom_id res chain seq x y z
N MET A 1 3.46 -16.70 -4.96
CA MET A 1 2.10 -16.20 -4.74
C MET A 1 2.27 -15.16 -3.65
N SER A 2 1.78 -13.93 -3.84
CA SER A 2 1.84 -12.96 -2.75
C SER A 2 1.18 -13.57 -1.52
N SER A 3 1.72 -13.29 -0.33
CA SER A 3 1.12 -13.77 0.91
C SER A 3 -0.21 -13.07 1.21
N PHE A 4 -0.53 -12.01 0.48
CA PHE A 4 -1.71 -11.19 0.66
C PHE A 4 -2.82 -11.51 -0.35
N SER A 5 -4.06 -11.53 0.13
CA SER A 5 -5.26 -11.75 -0.70
C SER A 5 -5.91 -10.44 -1.12
N LYS A 6 -6.56 -10.42 -2.29
CA LYS A 6 -7.40 -9.30 -2.73
C LYS A 6 -8.48 -8.99 -1.70
N GLY A 7 -8.63 -7.72 -1.35
CA GLY A 7 -9.53 -7.22 -0.32
C GLY A 7 -8.96 -7.22 1.10
N GLN A 8 -7.74 -7.74 1.31
CA GLN A 8 -7.08 -7.70 2.60
C GLN A 8 -6.63 -6.29 2.94
N LYS A 9 -6.88 -5.88 4.18
CA LYS A 9 -6.35 -4.62 4.72
C LYS A 9 -4.89 -4.82 5.11
N VAL A 10 -4.06 -3.92 4.64
CA VAL A 10 -2.63 -3.90 4.90
C VAL A 10 -2.20 -2.49 5.27
N MET A 11 -1.10 -2.38 5.99
CA MET A 11 -0.49 -1.11 6.34
C MET A 11 0.96 -1.07 5.86
N PRO A 12 1.46 0.10 5.43
CA PRO A 12 2.87 0.29 5.14
C PRO A 12 3.69 0.06 6.41
N THR A 13 4.72 -0.79 6.34
CA THR A 13 5.67 -0.94 7.46
C THR A 13 6.71 0.19 7.47
N ARG A 14 6.92 0.83 6.31
CA ARG A 14 7.85 1.94 6.06
C ARG A 14 7.15 3.04 5.26
N GLU A 15 7.74 4.23 5.22
CA GLU A 15 7.26 5.27 4.30
C GLU A 15 7.44 4.77 2.87
N LEU A 16 6.32 4.61 2.15
CA LEU A 16 6.32 4.20 0.76
C LEU A 16 6.35 5.48 -0.08
N GLY A 17 7.49 5.75 -0.70
CA GLY A 17 7.72 7.00 -1.41
C GLY A 17 9.20 7.30 -1.52
N GLY A 18 9.79 7.01 -2.67
CA GLY A 18 11.07 7.57 -3.12
C GLY A 18 10.80 8.44 -4.35
N PHE A 19 11.78 9.22 -4.82
CA PHE A 19 11.74 10.23 -5.91
C PHE A 19 10.87 9.96 -7.18
N PHE A 20 10.34 8.75 -7.38
CA PHE A 20 9.48 8.30 -8.49
C PHE A 20 8.14 7.63 -8.07
N ARG A 21 7.78 7.58 -6.79
CA ARG A 21 6.51 7.00 -6.29
C ARG A 21 5.73 8.04 -5.48
N ASP A 22 4.40 8.04 -5.59
CA ASP A 22 3.53 8.90 -4.79
C ASP A 22 3.82 8.73 -3.29
N PRO A 23 3.96 9.82 -2.52
CA PRO A 23 4.29 9.75 -1.11
C PRO A 23 3.09 9.22 -0.31
N VAL A 24 3.19 7.96 0.13
CA VAL A 24 2.22 7.34 1.04
C VAL A 24 2.75 7.49 2.48
N PRO A 25 2.08 8.30 3.33
CA PRO A 25 2.52 8.51 4.70
C PRO A 25 2.41 7.23 5.54
N LYS A 26 3.35 7.07 6.49
CA LYS A 26 3.33 5.97 7.46
C LYS A 26 2.05 6.07 8.32
N GLY A 27 1.20 5.05 8.26
CA GLY A 27 -0.11 5.03 8.93
C GLY A 27 -1.31 5.16 7.98
N ALA A 28 -1.08 5.31 6.68
CA ALA A 28 -2.14 5.10 5.68
C ALA A 28 -2.67 3.66 5.74
N THR A 29 -3.97 3.48 5.56
CA THR A 29 -4.56 2.15 5.44
C THR A 29 -4.66 1.79 3.97
N GLY A 30 -4.11 0.64 3.60
CA GLY A 30 -4.15 0.10 2.26
C GLY A 30 -5.12 -1.06 2.14
N VAL A 31 -5.73 -1.23 0.97
CA VAL A 31 -6.47 -2.43 0.60
C VAL A 31 -5.81 -3.05 -0.62
N VAL A 32 -5.49 -4.34 -0.55
CA VAL A 32 -4.93 -5.08 -1.69
C VAL A 32 -5.99 -5.18 -2.77
N VAL A 33 -5.77 -4.55 -3.92
CA VAL A 33 -6.72 -4.55 -5.05
C VAL A 33 -6.40 -5.69 -6.00
N GLU A 34 -5.11 -5.93 -6.24
CA GLU A 34 -4.62 -7.01 -7.08
C GLU A 34 -3.26 -7.51 -6.58
N SER A 35 -2.92 -8.74 -6.91
CA SER A 35 -1.60 -9.32 -6.64
C SER A 35 -1.09 -10.00 -7.91
N PRO A 36 -0.72 -9.20 -8.93
CA PRO A 36 -0.41 -9.70 -10.27
C PRO A 36 0.93 -10.46 -10.35
N PHE A 37 1.84 -10.27 -9.39
CA PHE A 37 3.17 -10.87 -9.40
C PHE A 37 3.45 -11.69 -8.14
N LEU A 38 4.36 -12.66 -8.28
CA LEU A 38 4.61 -13.70 -7.28
C LEU A 38 5.12 -13.21 -5.91
N SER A 39 5.50 -11.92 -5.80
CA SER A 39 6.00 -11.24 -4.59
C SER A 39 5.58 -9.77 -4.51
N GLN A 40 4.65 -9.31 -5.36
CA GLN A 40 4.17 -7.92 -5.35
C GLN A 40 2.65 -7.88 -5.30
N ALA A 41 2.16 -6.99 -4.44
CA ALA A 41 0.74 -6.66 -4.31
C ALA A 41 0.52 -5.22 -4.77
N GLN A 42 -0.51 -5.01 -5.57
CA GLN A 42 -1.04 -3.69 -5.84
C GLN A 42 -2.00 -3.31 -4.70
N VAL A 43 -1.61 -2.30 -3.95
CA VAL A 43 -2.33 -1.83 -2.78
C VAL A 43 -2.85 -0.43 -3.04
N HIS A 44 -4.14 -0.24 -2.81
CA HIS A 44 -4.78 1.06 -2.85
C HIS A 44 -4.76 1.65 -1.44
N PHE A 45 -3.89 2.64 -1.24
CA PHE A 45 -3.76 3.37 0.01
C PHE A 45 -4.69 4.56 0.02
N GLN A 46 -5.43 4.70 1.12
CA GLN A 46 -6.27 5.85 1.38
C GLN A 46 -5.84 6.47 2.71
N TRP A 47 -5.57 7.77 2.71
CA TRP A 47 -5.29 8.51 3.93
C TRP A 47 -6.13 9.79 3.96
N SER A 48 -6.80 10.00 5.10
CA SER A 48 -7.49 11.26 5.39
C SER A 48 -6.57 12.11 6.26
N GLY A 49 -5.81 13.00 5.63
CA GLY A 49 -5.11 14.09 6.31
C GLY A 49 -5.96 15.36 6.28
N VAL A 50 -5.99 16.10 7.39
CA VAL A 50 -6.77 17.36 7.53
C VAL A 50 -6.38 18.45 6.51
N PHE A 51 -5.22 18.31 5.86
CA PHE A 51 -4.73 19.23 4.82
C PHE A 51 -4.45 18.58 3.45
N PHE A 52 -4.31 17.25 3.37
CA PHE A 52 -4.03 16.51 2.14
C PHE A 52 -4.65 15.11 2.26
N GLY A 53 -5.97 15.03 2.07
CA GLY A 53 -6.63 13.75 1.80
C GLY A 53 -6.23 13.26 0.42
N GLY A 54 -5.83 11.99 0.33
CA GLY A 54 -5.34 11.40 -0.92
C GLY A 54 -5.64 9.91 -0.99
N GLU A 55 -5.85 9.45 -2.21
CA GLU A 55 -5.88 8.03 -2.54
C GLU A 55 -4.80 7.76 -3.59
N ALA A 56 -4.04 6.68 -3.41
CA ALA A 56 -3.00 6.29 -4.35
C ALA A 56 -2.93 4.76 -4.46
N THR A 57 -2.90 4.27 -5.70
CA THR A 57 -2.69 2.85 -5.96
C THR A 57 -1.21 2.63 -6.24
N VAL A 58 -0.52 1.90 -5.36
CA VAL A 58 0.91 1.65 -5.46
C VAL A 58 1.16 0.15 -5.48
N THR A 59 2.04 -0.29 -6.37
CA THR A 59 2.57 -1.66 -6.35
C THR A 59 3.71 -1.74 -5.36
N VAL A 60 3.54 -2.59 -4.35
CA VAL A 60 4.45 -2.76 -3.22
C VAL A 60 4.87 -4.22 -3.11
N ASP A 61 6.09 -4.45 -2.67
CA ASP A 61 6.57 -5.81 -2.39
C ASP A 61 5.98 -6.31 -1.06
N ASP A 62 5.83 -7.64 -0.92
CA ASP A 62 5.26 -8.25 0.29
C ASP A 62 6.02 -7.86 1.58
N ASP A 63 7.31 -7.52 1.49
CA ASP A 63 8.15 -7.07 2.61
C ASP A 63 7.86 -5.61 3.03
N GLU A 64 7.22 -4.81 2.18
CA GLU A 64 6.93 -3.39 2.43
C GLU A 64 5.60 -3.17 3.16
N ILE A 65 4.77 -4.20 3.24
CA ILE A 65 3.42 -4.17 3.82
C ILE A 65 3.25 -5.22 4.92
N ALA A 66 2.45 -4.89 5.92
CA ALA A 66 2.05 -5.80 6.96
C ALA A 66 0.52 -5.94 7.01
N PRO A 67 -0.01 -7.12 7.37
CA PRO A 67 -1.44 -7.28 7.59
C PRO A 67 -1.89 -6.44 8.79
N CYS A 68 -3.08 -5.85 8.68
CA CYS A 68 -3.69 -4.99 9.69
C CYS A 68 -4.83 -5.68 10.43
#